data_AF-A0A1M4XCP8-F1
#
_entry.id   AF-A0A1M4XCP8-F1
#
_cell.length_a   1.000
_cell.length_b   1.000
_cell.length_c   1.000
_cell.angle_alpha   90.00
_cell.angle_beta   90.00
_cell.angle_gamma   90.00
#
_symmetry.space_group_name_H-M   'P 1'
#
loop_
_entity.id
_entity.type
_entity.pdbx_description
1 polymer ?
#
loop_
_entity_poly.entity_id
_entity_poly.type
_entity_poly.pdbx_seq_one_letter_code
_entity_poly.pdbx_strand_id
1 'polypeptide(L)'
;MEKESRTIFEKNVIEFVTVAAEFCRFLERAESMKRSAFVDTSLKILPLLYLKASMLPKCETIGDEAPETYVTEEIYEILRINLVGLMGEKDDYLDVFVQDMAYSDQPIKKSISEDLADIYQDIKDFIFVFQLGLNETMNDSLAICQENFGMLWGQKLVNTLRALHDVKYNQNDEEDENNEEEYNEPDNDDYCCGKDDCHCHDYDESHCDDHDCHCHEDGCHCHDDE
;
A
#
# COMPACT_ATOMS: atom_id res chain seq x y z
N MET A 1 20.58 -4.23 31.01
CA MET A 1 19.18 -4.56 31.39
C MET A 1 18.24 -3.36 31.50
N GLU A 2 18.39 -2.40 32.43
CA GLU A 2 17.41 -1.29 32.56
C GLU A 2 17.36 -0.32 31.36
N LYS A 3 18.49 -0.11 30.67
CA LYS A 3 18.57 0.78 29.50
C LYS A 3 18.01 0.09 28.25
N GLU A 4 18.28 -1.19 28.06
CA GLU A 4 17.77 -1.99 26.93
C GLU A 4 16.27 -2.24 27.02
N SER A 5 15.76 -2.48 28.24
CA SER A 5 14.31 -2.57 28.48
C SER A 5 13.61 -1.25 28.17
N ARG A 6 14.29 -0.09 28.21
CA ARG A 6 13.70 1.18 27.79
C ARG A 6 13.66 1.33 26.27
N THR A 7 14.66 0.82 25.55
CA THR A 7 14.77 0.93 24.08
C THR A 7 13.55 0.33 23.37
N ILE A 8 13.12 -0.87 23.77
CA ILE A 8 11.96 -1.56 23.16
C ILE A 8 10.62 -0.83 23.38
N PHE A 9 10.55 0.08 24.35
CA PHE A 9 9.36 0.91 24.61
C PHE A 9 9.51 2.35 24.11
N GLU A 10 10.58 2.66 23.36
CA GLU A 10 10.73 3.98 22.77
C GLU A 10 9.68 4.22 21.69
N LYS A 11 9.25 5.48 21.58
CA LYS A 11 8.21 5.90 20.63
C LYS A 11 8.51 5.43 19.20
N ASN A 12 9.75 5.57 18.74
CA ASN A 12 10.14 5.17 17.39
C ASN A 12 10.01 3.66 17.17
N VAL A 13 10.30 2.84 18.19
CA VAL A 13 10.13 1.38 18.12
C VAL A 13 8.66 1.03 18.02
N ILE A 14 7.80 1.63 18.85
CA ILE A 14 6.35 1.38 18.80
C ILE A 14 5.74 1.80 17.47
N GLU A 15 6.16 2.95 16.93
CA GLU A 15 5.74 3.41 15.60
C GLU A 15 6.22 2.48 14.49
N PHE A 16 7.45 1.97 14.57
CA PHE A 16 7.96 0.97 13.64
C PHE A 16 7.19 -0.35 13.72
N VAL A 17 6.96 -0.88 14.91
CA VAL A 17 6.15 -2.10 15.15
C VAL A 17 4.76 -1.95 14.53
N THR A 18 4.15 -0.77 14.67
CA THR A 18 2.83 -0.50 14.09
C THR A 18 2.87 -0.60 12.56
N VAL A 19 3.83 0.06 11.90
CA VAL A 19 3.95 0.04 10.43
C VAL A 19 4.35 -1.35 9.92
N ALA A 20 5.25 -2.03 10.61
CA ALA A 20 5.66 -3.40 10.32
C ALA A 20 4.48 -4.39 10.40
N ALA A 21 3.65 -4.28 11.44
CA ALA A 21 2.45 -5.11 11.56
C ALA A 21 1.42 -4.83 10.45
N GLU A 22 1.22 -3.56 10.08
CA GLU A 22 0.36 -3.22 8.93
C GLU A 22 0.94 -3.74 7.60
N PHE A 23 2.27 -3.71 7.44
CA PHE A 23 2.94 -4.25 6.25
C PHE A 23 2.73 -5.76 6.11
N CYS A 24 2.96 -6.53 7.19
CA CYS A 24 2.68 -7.97 7.18
C CYS A 24 1.21 -8.25 6.87
N ARG A 25 0.28 -7.54 7.52
CA ARG A 25 -1.16 -7.73 7.29
C ARG A 25 -1.57 -7.39 5.85
N PHE A 26 -0.97 -6.36 5.26
CA PHE A 26 -1.21 -5.97 3.89
C PHE A 26 -0.80 -7.09 2.92
N LEU A 27 0.42 -7.62 3.07
CA LEU A 27 0.91 -8.71 2.21
C LEU A 27 0.12 -10.01 2.39
N GLU A 28 -0.24 -10.36 3.63
CA GLU A 28 -1.06 -11.54 3.93
C GLU A 28 -2.47 -11.49 3.31
N ARG A 29 -2.95 -10.31 2.89
CA ARG A 29 -4.27 -10.10 2.27
C ARG A 29 -4.21 -9.84 0.77
N ALA A 30 -3.01 -9.83 0.19
CA ALA A 30 -2.75 -9.43 -1.19
C ALA A 30 -3.51 -10.28 -2.22
N GLU A 31 -3.73 -11.57 -1.94
CA GLU A 31 -4.43 -12.50 -2.85
C GLU A 31 -5.83 -12.00 -3.27
N SER A 32 -6.49 -11.23 -2.41
CA SER A 32 -7.84 -10.69 -2.66
C SER A 32 -7.87 -9.30 -3.32
N MET A 33 -6.70 -8.73 -3.64
CA MET A 33 -6.58 -7.34 -4.12
C MET A 33 -6.48 -7.27 -5.64
N LYS A 34 -6.91 -6.15 -6.24
CA LYS A 34 -6.53 -5.79 -7.61
C LYS A 34 -5.06 -5.34 -7.65
N ARG A 35 -4.35 -5.62 -8.74
CA ARG A 35 -2.94 -5.25 -8.93
C ARG A 35 -2.72 -3.74 -8.74
N SER A 36 -3.52 -2.90 -9.38
CA SER A 36 -3.43 -1.43 -9.25
C SER A 36 -3.53 -0.96 -7.78
N ALA A 37 -4.53 -1.46 -7.05
CA ALA A 37 -4.70 -1.15 -5.62
C ALA A 37 -3.54 -1.65 -4.75
N PHE A 38 -2.98 -2.82 -5.08
CA PHE A 38 -1.81 -3.38 -4.41
C PHE A 38 -0.56 -2.53 -4.64
N VAL A 39 -0.28 -2.15 -5.89
CA VAL A 39 0.86 -1.30 -6.25
C VAL A 39 0.74 0.07 -5.56
N ASP A 40 -0.44 0.68 -5.59
CA ASP A 40 -0.71 1.98 -4.96
C ASP A 40 -0.50 1.99 -3.45
N THR A 41 -0.90 0.90 -2.79
CA THR A 41 -0.71 0.73 -1.35
C THR A 41 0.74 0.41 -1.02
N SER A 42 1.39 -0.44 -1.82
CA SER A 42 2.81 -0.78 -1.68
C SER A 42 3.71 0.47 -1.76
N LEU A 43 3.44 1.36 -2.73
CA LEU A 43 4.16 2.63 -2.89
C LEU A 43 4.00 3.61 -1.72
N LYS A 44 3.04 3.38 -0.81
CA LYS A 44 2.83 4.20 0.40
C LYS A 44 3.42 3.54 1.64
N ILE A 45 3.24 2.23 1.78
CA ILE A 45 3.68 1.49 2.97
C ILE A 45 5.19 1.26 3.00
N LEU A 46 5.82 0.97 1.85
CA LEU A 46 7.26 0.72 1.79
C LEU A 46 8.09 1.95 2.19
N PRO A 47 7.84 3.17 1.68
CA PRO A 47 8.58 4.34 2.13
C PRO A 47 8.37 4.66 3.62
N LEU A 48 7.16 4.44 4.12
CA LEU A 48 6.86 4.64 5.53
C LEU A 48 7.61 3.63 6.41
N LEU A 49 7.65 2.36 6.01
CA LEU A 49 8.39 1.30 6.69
C LEU A 49 9.89 1.64 6.72
N TYR A 50 10.46 2.03 5.58
CA TYR A 50 11.86 2.46 5.47
C TYR A 50 12.18 3.64 6.39
N LEU A 51 11.32 4.65 6.41
CA LEU A 51 11.47 5.82 7.26
C LEU A 51 11.46 5.42 8.75
N LYS A 52 10.50 4.58 9.16
CA LYS A 52 10.42 4.14 10.56
C LYS A 52 11.62 3.30 10.98
N ALA A 53 12.11 2.41 10.12
CA ALA A 53 13.32 1.64 10.38
C ALA A 53 14.56 2.54 10.52
N SER A 54 14.67 3.56 9.67
CA SER A 54 15.77 4.55 9.72
C SER A 54 15.76 5.42 10.98
N MET A 55 14.61 5.52 11.67
CA MET A 55 14.45 6.27 12.91
C MET A 55 14.63 5.42 14.17
N LEU A 56 14.89 4.12 14.02
CA LEU A 56 15.10 3.24 15.17
C LEU A 56 16.32 3.67 15.98
N PRO A 57 16.23 3.66 17.33
CA PRO A 57 17.40 3.82 18.17
C PRO A 57 18.39 2.69 17.90
N LYS A 58 19.67 2.90 18.20
CA LYS A 58 20.66 1.82 18.11
C LYS A 58 20.30 0.71 19.08
N CYS A 59 20.21 -0.51 18.57
CA CYS A 59 19.96 -1.73 19.33
C CYS A 59 21.10 -2.72 19.08
N GLU A 60 21.46 -3.49 20.10
CA GLU A 60 22.51 -4.51 20.05
C GLU A 60 21.94 -5.77 20.69
N THR A 61 22.26 -6.94 20.15
CA THR A 61 21.83 -8.22 20.72
C THR A 61 22.44 -8.44 22.10
N ILE A 62 21.64 -8.96 23.02
CA ILE A 62 21.98 -9.20 24.43
C ILE A 62 22.02 -10.70 24.73
N GLY A 63 21.07 -11.47 24.18
CA GLY A 63 20.96 -12.90 24.39
C GLY A 63 22.01 -13.70 23.62
N ASP A 64 22.38 -14.84 24.17
CA ASP A 64 23.24 -15.83 23.51
C ASP A 64 22.44 -16.78 22.58
N GLU A 65 21.11 -16.79 22.72
CA GLU A 65 20.20 -17.62 21.93
C GLU A 65 19.54 -16.81 20.82
N ALA A 66 19.46 -17.40 19.62
CA ALA A 66 18.75 -16.77 18.52
C ALA A 66 17.24 -16.68 18.82
N PRO A 67 16.59 -15.54 18.51
CA PRO A 67 15.14 -15.43 18.62
C PRO A 67 14.39 -16.47 17.78
N GLU A 68 13.16 -16.77 18.18
CA GLU A 68 12.28 -17.67 17.44
C GLU A 68 11.98 -17.13 16.02
N THR A 69 11.92 -18.02 15.04
CA THR A 69 11.52 -17.70 13.66
C THR A 69 10.08 -18.14 13.41
N TYR A 70 9.29 -17.30 12.76
CA TYR A 70 7.91 -17.60 12.38
C TYR A 70 7.81 -18.10 10.93
N VAL A 71 8.53 -17.44 10.02
CA VAL A 71 8.42 -17.71 8.58
C VAL A 71 9.18 -18.98 8.24
N THR A 72 8.44 -20.00 7.85
CA THR A 72 8.98 -21.24 7.28
C THR A 72 9.10 -21.12 5.77
N GLU A 73 9.84 -22.03 5.14
CA GLU A 73 9.91 -22.14 3.67
C GLU A 73 8.52 -22.26 3.02
N GLU A 74 7.60 -22.98 3.67
CA GLU A 74 6.21 -23.10 3.20
C GLU A 74 5.46 -21.76 3.26
N ILE A 75 5.56 -21.02 4.37
CA ILE A 75 4.92 -19.71 4.52
C ILE A 75 5.50 -18.72 3.50
N TYR A 76 6.82 -18.74 3.32
CA TYR A 76 7.53 -17.92 2.35
C TYR A 76 7.05 -18.20 0.93
N GLU A 77 7.03 -19.47 0.50
CA GLU A 77 6.65 -19.84 -0.85
C GLU A 77 5.17 -19.58 -1.14
N ILE A 78 4.27 -19.80 -0.18
CA ILE A 78 2.85 -19.46 -0.34
C ILE A 78 2.68 -17.96 -0.58
N LEU A 79 3.33 -17.12 0.24
CA LEU A 79 3.27 -15.67 0.08
C LEU A 79 3.83 -15.26 -1.29
N ARG A 80 5.02 -15.76 -1.64
CA ARG A 80 5.69 -15.44 -2.91
C ARG A 80 4.82 -15.81 -4.10
N ILE A 81 4.26 -17.01 -4.14
CA ILE A 81 3.39 -17.49 -5.22
C ILE A 81 2.14 -16.61 -5.35
N ASN A 82 1.52 -16.22 -4.23
CA ASN A 82 0.36 -15.33 -4.25
C ASN A 82 0.70 -13.96 -4.84
N LEU A 83 1.87 -13.41 -4.49
CA LEU A 83 2.34 -12.14 -5.03
C LEU A 83 2.71 -12.24 -6.52
N VAL A 84 3.33 -13.34 -6.97
CA VAL A 84 3.57 -13.61 -8.40
C VAL A 84 2.24 -13.63 -9.16
N GLY A 85 1.23 -14.33 -8.63
CA GLY A 85 -0.10 -14.39 -9.25
C GLY A 85 -0.76 -13.01 -9.38
N LEU A 86 -0.62 -12.16 -8.37
CA LEU A 86 -1.14 -10.80 -8.35
C LEU A 86 -0.42 -9.87 -9.34
N MET A 87 0.92 -9.90 -9.34
CA MET A 87 1.75 -9.04 -10.17
C MET A 87 1.78 -9.49 -11.64
N GLY A 88 1.61 -10.79 -11.90
CA GLY A 88 1.58 -11.36 -13.25
C GLY A 88 2.83 -10.97 -14.05
N GLU A 89 2.64 -10.50 -15.27
CA GLU A 89 3.76 -10.05 -16.14
C GLU A 89 4.55 -8.85 -15.59
N LYS A 90 3.99 -8.11 -14.63
CA LYS A 90 4.62 -6.94 -14.01
C LYS A 90 5.53 -7.31 -12.83
N ASP A 91 5.63 -8.59 -12.48
CA ASP A 91 6.43 -9.04 -11.34
C ASP A 91 7.94 -8.88 -11.58
N ASP A 92 8.37 -9.06 -12.82
CA ASP A 92 9.77 -9.06 -13.18
C ASP A 92 10.29 -7.65 -13.50
N TYR A 93 11.47 -7.33 -12.98
CA TYR A 93 12.18 -6.09 -13.31
C TYR A 93 13.68 -6.35 -13.48
N LEU A 94 14.35 -5.43 -14.17
CA LEU A 94 15.80 -5.48 -14.34
C LEU A 94 16.46 -4.63 -13.28
N ASP A 95 17.39 -5.23 -12.53
CA ASP A 95 18.26 -4.50 -11.62
C ASP A 95 19.65 -4.34 -12.23
N VAL A 96 20.05 -3.08 -12.40
CA VAL A 96 21.35 -2.68 -12.95
C VAL A 96 22.33 -2.18 -11.89
N PHE A 97 21.94 -2.23 -10.61
CA PHE A 97 22.76 -1.75 -9.51
C PHE A 97 23.33 -2.87 -8.63
N VAL A 98 23.10 -4.14 -8.99
CA VAL A 98 23.66 -5.29 -8.27
C VAL A 98 25.17 -5.34 -8.47
N GLN A 99 25.94 -5.60 -7.41
CA GLN A 99 27.40 -5.74 -7.48
C GLN A 99 27.85 -6.80 -8.51
N ASP A 100 27.02 -7.80 -8.77
CA ASP A 100 27.24 -8.86 -9.76
C ASP A 100 27.17 -8.38 -11.22
N MET A 101 26.73 -7.14 -11.49
CA MET A 101 26.89 -6.53 -12.82
C MET A 101 28.35 -6.37 -13.23
N ALA A 102 29.28 -6.29 -12.26
CA ALA A 102 30.71 -6.27 -12.57
C ALA A 102 31.16 -7.54 -13.32
N TYR A 103 30.37 -8.61 -13.28
CA TYR A 103 30.67 -9.91 -13.88
C TYR A 103 29.57 -10.43 -14.83
N SER A 104 28.52 -9.64 -15.11
CA SER A 104 27.42 -10.03 -15.99
C SER A 104 27.27 -9.08 -17.17
N ASP A 105 27.31 -9.64 -18.38
CA ASP A 105 27.06 -8.90 -19.63
C ASP A 105 25.57 -8.57 -19.86
N GLN A 106 24.67 -9.12 -19.02
CA GLN A 106 23.22 -8.87 -19.09
C GLN A 106 22.64 -8.37 -17.76
N PRO A 107 21.60 -7.51 -17.79
CA PRO A 107 20.88 -7.09 -16.60
C PRO A 107 20.34 -8.28 -15.80
N ILE A 108 20.43 -8.21 -14.48
CA ILE A 108 19.95 -9.28 -13.60
C ILE A 108 18.44 -9.14 -13.46
N LYS A 109 17.74 -10.21 -13.84
CA LYS A 109 16.30 -10.31 -13.66
C LYS A 109 16.00 -10.51 -12.17
N LYS A 110 15.18 -9.64 -11.60
CA LYS A 110 14.68 -9.66 -10.22
C LYS A 110 13.16 -9.67 -10.25
N SER A 111 12.55 -10.05 -9.12
CA SER A 111 11.10 -10.21 -9.02
C SER A 111 10.59 -9.45 -7.80
N ILE A 112 9.55 -8.64 -7.98
CA ILE A 112 8.90 -7.85 -6.93
C ILE A 112 8.37 -8.78 -5.84
N SER A 113 7.75 -9.90 -6.22
CA SER A 113 7.24 -10.93 -5.33
C SER A 113 8.31 -11.52 -4.41
N GLU A 114 9.49 -11.83 -4.94
CA GLU A 114 10.63 -12.35 -4.18
C GLU A 114 11.16 -11.29 -3.22
N ASP A 115 11.39 -10.07 -3.69
CA ASP A 115 11.89 -9.00 -2.82
C ASP A 115 10.89 -8.67 -1.69
N LEU A 116 9.58 -8.65 -1.96
CA LEU A 116 8.55 -8.46 -0.94
C LEU A 116 8.48 -9.62 0.05
N ALA A 117 8.64 -10.86 -0.41
CA ALA A 117 8.67 -12.04 0.46
C ALA A 117 9.92 -12.04 1.37
N ASP A 118 11.08 -11.65 0.85
CA ASP A 118 12.31 -11.50 1.62
C ASP A 118 12.18 -10.40 2.70
N ILE A 119 11.61 -9.25 2.34
CA ILE A 119 11.33 -8.18 3.31
C ILE A 119 10.31 -8.68 4.35
N TYR A 120 9.27 -9.39 3.91
CA TYR A 120 8.26 -9.95 4.81
C TYR A 120 8.88 -10.90 5.83
N GLN A 121 9.85 -11.73 5.44
CA GLN A 121 10.51 -12.67 6.35
C GLN A 121 11.13 -11.93 7.57
N ASP A 122 12.01 -10.98 7.32
CA ASP A 122 12.68 -10.20 8.37
C ASP A 122 11.67 -9.45 9.26
N ILE A 123 10.64 -8.85 8.66
CA ILE A 123 9.66 -8.05 9.40
C ILE A 123 8.70 -8.93 10.21
N LYS A 124 8.27 -10.07 9.65
CA LYS A 124 7.30 -10.96 10.28
C LYS A 124 7.91 -11.70 11.47
N ASP A 125 9.14 -12.19 11.31
CA ASP A 125 9.88 -12.82 12.40
C ASP A 125 10.08 -11.85 13.56
N PHE A 126 10.50 -10.61 13.27
CA PHE A 126 10.58 -9.54 14.27
C PHE A 126 9.25 -9.33 15.01
N ILE A 127 8.15 -9.12 14.28
CA ILE A 127 6.84 -8.85 14.88
C ILE A 127 6.35 -10.02 15.72
N PHE A 128 6.56 -11.25 15.26
CA PHE A 128 6.17 -12.46 15.99
C PHE A 128 6.85 -12.51 17.35
N VAL A 129 8.18 -12.38 17.39
CA VAL A 129 8.93 -12.38 18.65
C VAL A 129 8.56 -11.20 19.52
N PHE A 130 8.36 -10.01 18.92
CA PHE A 130 8.00 -8.81 19.66
C PHE A 130 6.66 -8.97 20.42
N GLN A 131 5.72 -9.75 19.87
CA GLN A 131 4.42 -10.02 20.48
C GLN A 131 4.47 -11.05 21.63
N LEU A 132 5.53 -11.86 21.74
CA LEU A 132 5.69 -12.82 22.84
C LEU A 132 5.90 -12.12 24.20
N GLY A 133 6.36 -10.87 24.19
CA GLY A 133 6.46 -10.04 25.41
C GLY A 133 7.65 -10.36 26.31
N LEU A 134 8.63 -11.14 25.82
CA LEU A 134 9.86 -11.45 26.53
C LEU A 134 10.93 -10.41 26.21
N ASN A 135 11.24 -9.53 27.17
CA ASN A 135 12.09 -8.34 26.95
C ASN A 135 13.44 -8.61 26.25
N GLU A 136 14.08 -9.75 26.53
CA GLU A 136 15.37 -10.13 25.96
C GLU A 136 15.21 -10.46 24.47
N THR A 137 14.35 -11.41 24.12
CA THR A 137 14.12 -11.81 22.72
C THR A 137 13.48 -10.69 21.90
N MET A 138 12.68 -9.81 22.52
CA MET A 138 12.17 -8.59 21.88
C MET A 138 13.29 -7.62 21.49
N ASN A 139 14.32 -7.50 22.33
CA ASN A 139 15.45 -6.64 22.05
C ASN A 139 16.32 -7.23 20.93
N ASP A 140 16.60 -8.53 21.02
CA ASP A 140 17.43 -9.24 20.05
C ASP A 140 16.77 -9.28 18.67
N SER A 141 15.45 -9.51 18.60
CA SER A 141 14.73 -9.48 17.33
C SER A 141 14.73 -8.08 16.69
N LEU A 142 14.64 -7.02 17.50
CA LEU A 142 14.77 -5.64 17.02
C LEU A 142 16.19 -5.36 16.50
N ALA A 143 17.22 -5.81 17.22
CA ALA A 143 18.62 -5.64 16.83
C ALA A 143 18.92 -6.36 15.51
N ILE A 144 18.50 -7.62 15.36
CA ILE A 144 18.67 -8.40 14.13
C ILE A 144 17.93 -7.74 12.96
N CYS A 145 16.68 -7.33 13.17
CA CYS A 145 15.89 -6.63 12.14
C CYS A 145 16.57 -5.33 11.70
N GLN A 146 17.14 -4.57 12.64
CA GLN A 146 17.88 -3.34 12.36
C GLN A 146 19.21 -3.61 11.62
N GLU A 147 19.92 -4.69 11.94
CA GLU A 147 21.14 -5.09 11.25
C GLU A 147 20.85 -5.50 9.79
N ASN A 148 19.85 -6.36 9.61
CA ASN A 148 19.40 -6.83 8.30
C ASN A 148 18.80 -5.69 7.46
N PHE A 149 18.31 -4.60 8.07
CA PHE A 149 17.88 -3.41 7.33
C PHE A 149 19.03 -2.81 6.52
N GLY A 150 20.20 -2.67 7.14
CA GLY A 150 21.38 -2.10 6.49
C GLY A 150 22.05 -3.08 5.51
N MET A 151 21.94 -4.38 5.74
CA MET A 151 22.64 -5.40 4.96
C MET A 151 21.81 -6.02 3.84
N LEU A 152 20.49 -6.15 4.03
CA LEU A 152 19.60 -6.98 3.22
C LEU A 152 18.30 -6.26 2.84
N TRP A 153 17.29 -6.28 3.72
CA TRP A 153 15.92 -5.95 3.35
C TRP A 153 15.71 -4.46 3.06
N GLY A 154 16.52 -3.56 3.63
CA GLY A 154 16.43 -2.13 3.32
C GLY A 154 16.82 -1.80 1.88
N GLN A 155 17.80 -2.53 1.32
CA GLN A 155 18.18 -2.39 -0.10
C GLN A 155 17.12 -3.01 -1.01
N LYS A 156 16.59 -4.19 -0.65
CA LYS A 156 15.48 -4.83 -1.37
C LYS A 156 14.25 -3.92 -1.42
N LEU A 157 13.95 -3.24 -0.31
CA LEU A 157 12.83 -2.31 -0.23
C LEU A 157 12.94 -1.18 -1.26
N VAL A 158 14.08 -0.50 -1.33
CA VAL A 158 14.24 0.63 -2.27
C VAL A 158 14.30 0.17 -3.72
N ASN A 159 14.83 -1.03 -3.99
CA ASN A 159 14.80 -1.64 -5.32
C ASN A 159 13.36 -1.96 -5.75
N THR A 160 12.59 -2.56 -4.85
CA THR A 160 11.17 -2.86 -5.04
C THR A 160 10.36 -1.60 -5.26
N LEU A 161 10.63 -0.53 -4.50
CA LEU A 161 9.94 0.74 -4.62
C LEU A 161 10.12 1.34 -6.02
N ARG A 162 11.34 1.27 -6.58
CA ARG A 162 11.61 1.68 -7.95
C ARG A 162 10.80 0.85 -8.95
N ALA A 163 10.83 -0.48 -8.81
CA ALA A 163 10.12 -1.39 -9.70
C ALA A 163 8.60 -1.13 -9.68
N LEU A 164 8.00 -0.99 -8.49
CA LEU A 164 6.58 -0.65 -8.34
C LEU A 164 6.22 0.73 -8.90
N HIS A 165 7.13 1.71 -8.79
CA HIS A 165 6.92 3.03 -9.37
C HIS A 165 6.92 2.95 -10.89
N ASP A 166 7.82 2.16 -11.48
CA ASP A 166 7.84 1.91 -12.92
C ASP A 166 6.56 1.20 -13.39
N VAL A 167 6.05 0.23 -12.62
CA VAL A 167 4.76 -0.42 -12.90
C VAL A 167 3.62 0.60 -12.91
N LYS A 168 3.53 1.48 -11.91
CA LYS A 168 2.41 2.45 -11.82
C LYS A 168 2.45 3.56 -12.88
N TYR A 169 3.62 4.02 -13.29
CA TYR A 169 3.75 5.28 -14.04
C TYR A 169 4.40 5.16 -15.42
N ASN A 170 5.14 4.08 -15.71
CA ASN A 170 5.96 3.98 -16.92
C ASN A 170 5.54 2.85 -17.86
N GLN A 171 4.60 1.99 -17.46
CA GLN A 171 4.02 0.98 -18.34
C GLN A 171 2.64 1.47 -18.77
N ASN A 172 2.45 1.69 -20.07
CA ASN A 172 1.15 2.08 -20.62
C ASN A 172 0.18 0.91 -20.37
N ASP A 173 -0.67 1.03 -19.36
CA ASP A 173 -1.68 0.03 -19.02
C ASP A 173 -2.90 0.20 -19.95
N GLU A 174 -2.80 -0.28 -21.20
CA GLU A 174 -4.00 -0.51 -22.03
C GLU A 174 -4.81 -1.75 -21.53
N GLU A 175 -4.28 -2.51 -20.56
CA GLU A 175 -4.87 -3.77 -20.08
C GLU A 175 -5.59 -3.66 -18.73
N ASP A 176 -5.22 -2.72 -17.85
CA ASP A 176 -5.91 -2.53 -16.56
C ASP A 176 -7.15 -1.61 -16.68
N GLU A 177 -7.23 -0.76 -17.71
CA GLU A 177 -8.42 0.08 -18.00
C GLU A 177 -9.65 -0.77 -18.41
N ASN A 178 -9.46 -1.98 -18.96
CA ASN A 178 -10.57 -2.88 -19.32
C ASN A 178 -11.28 -3.52 -18.11
N ASN A 179 -10.79 -3.30 -16.88
CA ASN A 179 -11.45 -3.68 -15.63
C ASN A 179 -11.89 -2.46 -14.80
N GLU A 180 -11.85 -1.27 -15.39
CA GLU A 180 -12.40 -0.02 -14.86
C GLU A 180 -13.71 0.40 -15.55
N GLU A 181 -14.24 -0.41 -16.49
CA GLU A 181 -15.64 -0.32 -16.94
C GLU A 181 -16.62 -0.97 -15.94
N GLU A 182 -16.56 -0.56 -14.68
CA GLU A 182 -17.75 -0.49 -13.81
C GLU A 182 -17.56 0.58 -12.73
N TYR A 183 -17.06 1.75 -13.14
CA TYR A 183 -17.70 2.95 -12.61
C TYR A 183 -19.08 2.97 -13.25
N ASN A 184 -20.09 2.50 -12.50
CA ASN A 184 -21.44 2.99 -12.71
C ASN A 184 -21.28 4.51 -12.78
N GLU A 185 -21.53 5.11 -13.94
CA GLU A 185 -22.01 6.47 -13.96
C GLU A 185 -23.07 6.51 -12.86
N PRO A 186 -22.93 7.32 -11.79
CA PRO A 186 -24.15 7.76 -11.18
C PRO A 186 -24.83 8.45 -12.36
N ASP A 187 -25.90 7.84 -12.88
CA ASP A 187 -26.93 8.58 -13.60
C ASP A 187 -26.99 9.92 -12.90
N ASN A 188 -26.55 10.98 -13.58
CA ASN A 188 -26.50 12.32 -13.03
C ASN A 188 -27.92 12.88 -13.14
N ASP A 189 -28.84 12.09 -12.57
CA ASP A 189 -30.29 12.18 -12.55
C ASP A 189 -30.71 12.35 -11.08
N ASP A 190 -29.94 13.12 -10.30
CA ASP A 190 -30.45 13.69 -9.06
C ASP A 190 -29.76 15.03 -8.76
N TYR A 191 -29.92 15.99 -9.69
CA TYR A 191 -30.29 17.31 -9.19
C TYR A 191 -31.74 17.18 -8.72
N CYS A 192 -31.87 17.00 -7.42
CA CYS A 192 -33.10 17.11 -6.65
C CYS A 192 -34.01 18.23 -7.19
N CYS A 193 -35.01 17.84 -7.96
CA CYS A 193 -36.36 18.32 -7.75
C CYS A 193 -37.27 17.10 -7.79
N GLY A 194 -37.36 16.41 -6.66
CA GLY A 194 -38.28 15.31 -6.46
C GLY A 194 -39.68 15.69 -6.93
N LYS A 195 -40.31 14.78 -7.65
CA LYS A 195 -41.63 14.89 -8.27
C LYS A 195 -42.81 15.05 -7.29
N ASP A 196 -42.57 15.47 -6.05
CA ASP A 196 -43.64 15.62 -5.05
C ASP A 196 -43.67 16.97 -4.31
N ASP A 197 -42.83 17.97 -4.66
CA ASP A 197 -42.85 19.29 -3.99
C ASP A 197 -42.68 20.51 -4.94
N CYS A 198 -43.18 20.44 -6.18
CA CYS A 198 -43.43 21.65 -6.97
C CYS A 198 -44.71 22.34 -6.46
N HIS A 199 -44.57 23.17 -5.42
CA HIS A 199 -45.66 24.06 -4.99
C HIS A 199 -45.75 25.28 -5.91
N CYS A 200 -46.44 25.12 -7.04
CA CYS A 200 -47.10 26.25 -7.69
C CYS A 200 -48.15 26.78 -6.72
N HIS A 201 -47.91 27.93 -6.10
CA HIS A 201 -48.97 28.65 -5.41
C HIS A 201 -49.89 29.24 -6.48
N ASP A 202 -51.03 28.57 -6.70
CA ASP A 202 -52.17 29.06 -7.46
C ASP A 202 -52.73 30.33 -6.82
N TYR A 203 -52.11 31.48 -7.09
CA TYR A 203 -52.79 32.76 -7.05
C TYR A 203 -52.34 33.60 -8.25
N ASP A 204 -53.30 33.81 -9.13
CA ASP A 204 -53.34 34.67 -10.31
C ASP A 204 -52.90 34.08 -11.66
N GLU A 205 -53.91 34.05 -12.54
CA GLU A 205 -53.94 33.81 -13.97
C GLU A 205 -52.62 34.06 -14.71
N SER A 206 -51.82 33.02 -14.91
CA SER A 206 -50.84 32.97 -16.01
C SER A 206 -50.64 31.51 -16.44
N HIS A 207 -51.22 31.16 -17.60
CA HIS A 207 -50.91 29.94 -18.31
C HIS A 207 -49.50 30.07 -18.89
N CYS A 208 -48.50 29.37 -18.33
CA CYS A 208 -47.31 29.02 -19.10
C CYS A 208 -47.51 27.58 -19.58
N ASP A 209 -47.68 27.39 -20.90
CA ASP A 209 -47.77 26.07 -21.53
C ASP A 209 -46.42 25.33 -21.38
N ASP A 210 -46.48 24.01 -21.15
CA ASP A 210 -45.40 23.09 -20.71
C ASP A 210 -44.11 23.03 -21.55
N HIS A 211 -43.91 23.92 -22.53
CA HIS A 211 -42.78 23.86 -23.47
C HIS A 211 -41.90 25.13 -23.53
N ASP A 212 -42.25 26.23 -22.85
CA ASP A 212 -41.51 27.50 -22.96
C ASP A 212 -40.93 28.01 -21.62
N CYS A 213 -40.38 27.10 -20.81
CA CYS A 213 -39.65 27.45 -19.57
C CYS A 213 -38.15 27.15 -19.73
N HIS A 214 -37.29 28.15 -19.47
CA HIS A 214 -35.84 27.95 -19.39
C HIS A 214 -35.29 28.35 -18.01
N CYS A 215 -34.39 27.52 -17.49
CA CYS A 215 -33.69 27.76 -16.24
C CYS A 215 -32.34 28.42 -16.52
N HIS A 216 -32.08 29.56 -15.87
CA HIS A 216 -30.73 30.12 -15.78
C HIS A 216 -30.20 30.00 -14.35
N GLU A 217 -28.90 30.19 -14.18
CA GLU A 217 -28.18 30.00 -12.90
C GLU A 217 -28.76 30.83 -11.73
N ASP A 218 -29.57 31.86 -12.00
CA ASP A 218 -30.21 32.71 -10.99
C ASP A 218 -31.77 32.68 -10.97
N GLY A 219 -32.43 31.78 -11.71
CA GLY A 219 -33.90 31.59 -11.61
C GLY A 219 -34.61 31.17 -12.91
N CYS A 220 -35.91 30.82 -12.78
CA CYS A 220 -36.80 30.48 -13.90
C CYS A 220 -37.64 31.69 -14.35
N HIS A 221 -37.70 31.94 -15.66
CA HIS A 221 -38.51 32.98 -16.27
C HIS A 221 -39.39 32.41 -17.40
N CYS A 222 -40.64 32.87 -17.54
CA CYS A 222 -41.44 32.64 -18.76
C CYS A 222 -41.03 33.66 -19.84
N HIS A 223 -41.17 33.30 -21.10
CA HIS A 223 -40.53 33.94 -22.26
C HIS A 223 -40.99 35.38 -22.62
N ASP A 224 -41.83 36.03 -21.81
CA ASP A 224 -42.52 37.28 -22.17
C ASP A 224 -41.96 38.58 -21.57
N ASP A 225 -40.80 38.57 -20.92
CA ASP A 225 -40.18 39.80 -20.39
C ASP A 225 -38.93 40.24 -21.19
N GLU A 226 -39.15 41.00 -22.28
CA GLU A 226 -38.21 42.00 -22.83
C GLU A 226 -38.48 43.39 -22.25
#